data_AF-A0A4R3NX60-F1
#
_entry.id   AF-A0A4R3NX60-F1
#
_cell.length_a   1.000
_cell.length_b   1.000
_cell.length_c   1.000
_cell.angle_alpha   90.00
_cell.angle_beta   90.00
_cell.angle_gamma   90.00
#
_symmetry.space_group_name_H-M   'P 1'
#
loop_
_entity.id
_entity.type
_entity.pdbx_description
1 polymer ?
#
loop_
_entity_poly.entity_id
_entity_poly.type
_entity_poly.pdbx_seq_one_letter_code
_entity_poly.pdbx_strand_id
1 'polypeptide(L)'
;MVKKSIIVIILSCAVFSSYAGTTYTQEQIRGLVEAGNPPKEKPADVISSKQSPFSKCKPAAEKIYSKERIAKVIEDREDTYIIKVWAFDGSVTFKCANGYRALSGAAYE
;
A
#
# COMPACT_ATOMS: atom_id res chain seq x y z
N MET A 1 -44.30 47.52 6.89
CA MET A 1 -42.91 48.05 6.86
C MET A 1 -42.12 47.44 8.00
N VAL A 2 -41.56 46.23 7.88
CA VAL A 2 -40.41 45.79 8.70
C VAL A 2 -39.67 44.61 8.01
N LYS A 3 -38.45 44.92 7.52
CA LYS A 3 -37.22 44.09 7.45
C LYS A 3 -37.30 42.74 6.68
N LYS A 4 -36.88 42.67 5.40
CA LYS A 4 -35.49 42.55 4.91
C LYS A 4 -34.61 41.61 5.74
N SER A 5 -34.40 40.42 5.15
CA SER A 5 -33.17 39.61 5.08
C SER A 5 -32.45 39.22 6.36
N ILE A 6 -32.12 37.93 6.49
CA ILE A 6 -30.74 37.42 6.52
C ILE A 6 -30.85 35.89 6.38
N ILE A 7 -30.49 35.37 5.20
CA ILE A 7 -30.21 33.95 5.00
C ILE A 7 -28.74 33.78 5.40
N VAL A 8 -28.48 33.15 6.54
CA VAL A 8 -27.12 32.78 6.95
C VAL A 8 -26.77 31.49 6.22
N ILE A 9 -26.09 31.59 5.08
CA ILE A 9 -25.41 30.46 4.46
C ILE A 9 -24.15 30.22 5.29
N ILE A 10 -24.23 29.34 6.28
CA ILE A 10 -23.03 28.80 6.93
C ILE A 10 -22.38 27.91 5.89
N LEU A 11 -21.44 28.48 5.14
CA LEU A 11 -20.52 27.76 4.29
C LEU A 11 -19.59 26.99 5.24
N SER A 12 -20.04 25.84 5.72
CA SER A 12 -19.21 24.86 6.38
C SER A 12 -18.22 24.35 5.32
N CYS A 13 -17.09 25.05 5.22
CA CYS A 13 -15.86 24.49 4.68
C CYS A 13 -15.49 23.32 5.59
N ALA A 14 -16.13 22.17 5.37
CA ALA A 14 -15.55 20.90 5.70
C ALA A 14 -14.24 20.86 4.93
N VAL A 15 -13.16 21.22 5.61
CA VAL A 15 -11.79 20.92 5.23
C VAL A 15 -11.73 19.41 5.15
N PHE A 16 -12.10 18.87 4.00
CA PHE A 16 -11.59 17.60 3.56
C PHE A 16 -10.09 17.82 3.45
N SER A 17 -9.35 17.44 4.50
CA SER A 17 -7.91 17.26 4.44
C SER A 17 -7.67 16.21 3.38
N SER A 18 -7.62 16.62 2.11
CA SER A 18 -7.14 15.80 1.01
C SER A 18 -5.66 15.60 1.31
N TYR A 19 -5.35 14.58 2.11
CA TYR A 19 -4.00 14.07 2.26
C TYR A 19 -3.63 13.45 0.91
N ALA A 20 -3.21 14.29 -0.03
CA ALA A 20 -2.59 13.86 -1.26
C ALA A 20 -1.40 12.98 -0.85
N GLY A 21 -1.50 11.67 -1.10
CA GLY A 21 -0.39 10.76 -0.84
C GLY A 21 0.81 11.21 -1.67
N THR A 22 2.00 11.17 -1.07
CA THR A 22 3.23 11.44 -1.83
C THR A 22 3.35 10.42 -2.95
N THR A 23 3.79 10.86 -4.12
CA THR A 23 4.10 9.98 -5.25
C THR A 23 5.56 10.11 -5.62
N TYR A 24 6.14 9.03 -6.15
CA TYR A 24 7.55 8.96 -6.52
C TYR A 24 7.68 8.35 -7.92
N THR A 25 8.73 8.74 -8.65
CA THR A 25 9.10 8.05 -9.90
C THR A 25 9.72 6.69 -9.59
N GLN A 26 9.76 5.79 -10.57
CA GLN A 26 10.39 4.47 -10.39
C GLN A 26 11.87 4.58 -10.02
N GLU A 27 12.59 5.56 -10.57
CA GLU A 27 14.00 5.80 -10.30
C GLU A 27 14.23 6.27 -8.86
N GLN A 28 13.37 7.16 -8.36
CA GLN A 28 13.41 7.63 -6.97
C GLN A 28 13.15 6.47 -6.00
N ILE A 29 12.12 5.68 -6.26
CA ILE A 29 11.79 4.52 -5.42
C ILE A 29 12.95 3.51 -5.44
N ARG A 30 13.51 3.21 -6.61
CA ARG A 30 14.62 2.27 -6.73
C ARG A 30 15.81 2.75 -5.89
N GLY A 31 16.21 4.00 -6.03
CA GLY A 31 17.32 4.57 -5.27
C GLY A 31 17.08 4.50 -3.75
N LEU A 32 15.87 4.81 -3.30
CA LEU A 32 15.46 4.73 -1.89
C LEU A 32 15.52 3.29 -1.35
N VAL A 33 14.92 2.33 -2.08
CA VAL A 33 14.89 0.92 -1.69
C VAL A 33 16.29 0.30 -1.68
N GLU A 34 17.12 0.58 -2.69
CA GLU A 34 18.51 0.10 -2.79
C GLU A 34 19.40 0.69 -1.70
N ALA A 35 19.19 1.95 -1.33
CA ALA A 35 19.85 2.60 -0.20
C ALA A 35 19.36 2.09 1.18
N GLY A 36 18.40 1.17 1.22
CA GLY A 36 17.81 0.65 2.46
C GLY A 36 16.86 1.62 3.17
N ASN A 37 16.47 2.71 2.52
CA ASN A 37 15.59 3.75 3.04
C ASN A 37 14.34 3.87 2.16
N PRO A 38 13.47 2.84 2.11
CA PRO A 38 12.25 2.91 1.31
C PRO A 38 11.37 4.10 1.75
N PRO A 39 10.47 4.59 0.86
CA PRO A 39 9.55 5.66 1.23
C PRO A 39 8.79 5.35 2.51
N LYS A 40 8.48 6.39 3.29
CA LYS A 40 7.61 6.25 4.46
C LYS A 40 6.19 5.93 4.01
N GLU A 41 5.55 5.02 4.72
CA GLU A 41 4.26 4.46 4.37
C GLU A 41 3.28 4.69 5.52
N LYS A 42 2.04 5.01 5.16
CA LYS A 42 0.91 5.00 6.08
C LYS A 42 0.64 3.56 6.56
N PRO A 43 -0.17 3.35 7.61
CA PRO A 43 -0.59 2.03 8.01
C PRO A 43 -1.17 1.24 6.83
N ALA A 44 -0.78 -0.03 6.70
CA ALA A 44 -1.23 -0.88 5.61
C ALA A 44 -2.65 -1.40 5.88
N ASP A 45 -3.50 -1.36 4.85
CA ASP A 45 -4.82 -1.96 4.85
C ASP A 45 -4.77 -3.36 4.24
N VAL A 46 -5.54 -4.30 4.79
CA VAL A 46 -5.71 -5.63 4.21
C VAL A 46 -6.65 -5.53 3.02
N ILE A 47 -6.09 -5.69 1.82
CA ILE A 47 -6.84 -5.68 0.56
C ILE A 47 -7.59 -7.01 0.38
N SER A 48 -6.91 -8.13 0.66
CA SER A 48 -7.54 -9.45 0.59
C SER A 48 -6.83 -10.46 1.49
N SER A 49 -7.58 -11.43 1.99
CA SER A 49 -7.05 -12.59 2.68
C SER A 49 -7.89 -13.82 2.33
N LYS A 50 -7.22 -14.92 2.02
CA LYS A 50 -7.91 -16.20 1.75
C LYS A 50 -7.04 -17.39 2.11
N GLN A 51 -7.68 -18.51 2.39
CA GLN A 51 -6.98 -19.77 2.57
C GLN A 51 -6.25 -20.17 1.29
N SER A 52 -4.98 -20.54 1.43
CA SER A 52 -4.12 -21.00 0.36
C SER A 52 -2.96 -21.79 0.95
N PRO A 53 -2.77 -23.06 0.56
CA PRO A 53 -1.62 -23.83 1.04
C PRO A 53 -0.32 -23.20 0.55
N PHE A 54 0.72 -23.24 1.39
CA PHE A 54 2.01 -22.60 1.10
C PHE A 54 2.60 -23.03 -0.25
N SER A 55 2.49 -24.31 -0.58
CA SER A 55 2.95 -24.92 -1.84
C SER A 55 2.29 -24.33 -3.10
N LYS A 56 1.11 -23.71 -2.98
CA LYS A 56 0.47 -22.96 -4.08
C LYS A 56 0.69 -21.45 -3.95
N CYS A 57 0.83 -20.97 -2.72
CA CYS A 57 0.92 -19.55 -2.42
C CYS A 57 2.26 -18.95 -2.87
N LYS A 58 3.40 -19.53 -2.47
CA LYS A 58 4.73 -18.99 -2.79
C LYS A 58 4.99 -18.97 -4.31
N PRO A 59 4.75 -20.06 -5.07
CA PRO A 59 4.95 -20.02 -6.52
C PRO A 59 4.04 -19.01 -7.24
N ALA A 60 2.82 -18.79 -6.74
CA ALA A 60 1.94 -17.76 -7.27
C ALA A 60 2.49 -16.35 -6.99
N ALA A 61 3.04 -16.10 -5.80
CA ALA A 61 3.69 -14.84 -5.45
C ALA A 61 4.90 -14.60 -6.35
N GLU A 62 5.81 -15.57 -6.45
CA GLU A 62 7.02 -15.49 -7.28
C GLU A 62 6.65 -15.25 -8.75
N LYS A 63 5.63 -15.94 -9.28
CA LYS A 63 5.17 -15.71 -10.66
C LYS A 63 4.66 -14.29 -10.90
N ILE A 64 3.95 -13.71 -9.93
CA ILE A 64 3.40 -12.35 -10.05
C ILE A 64 4.52 -11.33 -9.92
N TYR A 65 5.37 -11.46 -8.91
CA TYR A 65 6.30 -10.41 -8.50
C TYR A 65 7.72 -10.54 -9.06
N SER A 66 8.08 -11.68 -9.68
CA SER A 66 9.36 -11.84 -10.39
C SER A 66 9.58 -10.84 -11.52
N LYS A 67 8.50 -10.24 -12.03
CA LYS A 67 8.56 -9.21 -13.09
C LYS A 67 8.55 -7.79 -12.55
N GLU A 68 8.28 -7.61 -11.25
CA GLU A 68 8.20 -6.29 -10.65
C GLU A 68 9.59 -5.71 -10.45
N ARG A 69 9.77 -4.49 -10.93
CA ARG A 69 11.09 -3.85 -11.01
C ARG A 69 11.64 -3.40 -9.65
N ILE A 70 10.78 -3.29 -8.64
CA ILE A 70 11.14 -2.84 -7.30
C ILE A 70 10.40 -3.72 -6.29
N ALA A 71 10.91 -4.93 -6.11
CA ALA A 71 10.40 -5.91 -5.19
C ALA A 71 11.52 -6.44 -4.29
N LYS A 72 11.18 -6.76 -3.04
CA LYS A 72 12.12 -7.34 -2.08
C LYS A 72 11.42 -8.43 -1.28
N VAL A 73 12.06 -9.59 -1.21
CA VAL A 73 11.68 -10.64 -0.27
C VAL A 73 12.10 -10.19 1.12
N ILE A 74 11.13 -10.00 2.00
CA ILE A 74 11.31 -9.59 3.40
C ILE A 74 11.56 -10.82 4.28
N GLU A 75 10.89 -11.92 3.97
CA GLU A 75 11.04 -13.19 4.69
C GLU A 75 10.83 -14.36 3.73
N ASP A 76 11.70 -15.37 3.79
CA ASP A 76 11.56 -16.64 3.08
C ASP A 76 12.01 -17.79 4.00
N ARG A 77 11.03 -18.59 4.44
CA ARG A 77 11.17 -19.73 5.35
C ARG A 77 10.30 -20.88 4.84
N GLU A 78 10.35 -22.02 5.54
CA GLU A 78 9.65 -23.24 5.16
C GLU A 78 8.13 -23.08 4.98
N ASP A 79 7.48 -22.26 5.79
CA ASP A 79 6.03 -22.04 5.80
C ASP A 79 5.61 -20.58 5.65
N THR A 80 6.59 -19.68 5.53
CA THR A 80 6.39 -18.22 5.55
C THR A 80 7.15 -17.59 4.40
N TYR A 81 6.44 -16.83 3.58
CA TYR A 81 7.01 -16.08 2.47
C TYR A 81 6.37 -14.69 2.43
N ILE A 82 7.18 -13.65 2.54
CA ILE A 82 6.74 -12.26 2.52
C ILE A 82 7.54 -11.53 1.45
N ILE A 83 6.84 -11.00 0.46
CA ILE A 83 7.41 -10.14 -0.57
C ILE A 83 6.72 -8.80 -0.54
N LYS A 84 7.51 -7.74 -0.62
CA LYS A 84 7.04 -6.37 -0.69
C LYS A 84 7.42 -5.78 -2.03
N VAL A 85 6.49 -5.04 -2.62
CA VAL A 85 6.64 -4.37 -3.91
C VAL A 85 6.30 -2.90 -3.75
N TRP A 86 7.09 -2.03 -4.36
CA TRP A 86 6.88 -0.59 -4.34
C TRP A 86 6.42 -0.09 -5.71
N ALA A 87 5.33 0.66 -5.70
CA ALA A 87 4.74 1.35 -6.83
C ALA A 87 4.83 2.87 -6.63
N PHE A 88 4.32 3.65 -7.59
CA PHE A 88 4.48 5.10 -7.62
C PHE A 88 3.76 5.83 -6.48
N ASP A 89 2.66 5.29 -5.96
CA ASP A 89 1.79 5.89 -4.95
C ASP A 89 1.72 5.11 -3.62
N GLY A 90 2.40 3.96 -3.55
CA GLY A 90 2.40 3.14 -2.36
C GLY A 90 3.16 1.84 -2.53
N SER A 91 2.97 0.96 -1.56
CA SER A 91 3.54 -0.38 -1.55
C SER A 91 2.45 -1.44 -1.41
N VAL A 92 2.77 -2.64 -1.86
CA VAL A 92 1.96 -3.84 -1.67
C VAL A 92 2.82 -4.91 -1.01
N THR A 93 2.32 -5.47 0.08
CA THR A 93 2.91 -6.61 0.76
C THR A 93 2.06 -7.85 0.51
N PHE A 94 2.69 -8.88 -0.02
CA PHE A 94 2.09 -10.19 -0.19
C PHE A 94 2.69 -11.15 0.83
N LYS A 95 1.84 -11.85 1.57
CA LYS A 95 2.23 -12.79 2.61
C LYS A 95 1.59 -14.15 2.38
N CYS A 96 2.42 -15.18 2.33
CA CYS A 96 2.03 -16.58 2.54
C CYS A 96 2.46 -16.98 3.95
N ALA A 97 1.52 -17.33 4.81
CA ALA A 97 1.85 -17.89 6.12
C ALA A 97 0.65 -18.66 6.67
N ASN A 98 0.89 -19.72 7.45
CA ASN A 98 -0.15 -20.43 8.22
C ASN A 98 -1.34 -20.94 7.37
N GLY A 99 -1.11 -21.31 6.10
CA GLY A 99 -2.18 -21.75 5.20
C GLY A 99 -3.06 -20.61 4.66
N TYR A 100 -2.63 -19.35 4.81
CA TYR A 100 -3.28 -18.18 4.26
C TYR A 100 -2.36 -17.43 3.30
N ARG A 101 -3.01 -16.82 2.30
CA ARG A 101 -2.46 -15.76 1.47
C ARG A 101 -3.13 -14.46 1.85
N ALA A 102 -2.34 -13.45 2.21
CA ALA A 102 -2.80 -12.09 2.46
C ALA A 102 -2.13 -11.11 1.51
N LEU A 103 -2.88 -10.10 1.09
CA LEU A 103 -2.41 -8.94 0.35
C LEU A 103 -2.74 -7.70 1.16
N SER A 104 -1.76 -6.84 1.40
CA SER A 104 -1.93 -5.59 2.11
C SER A 104 -1.30 -4.46 1.31
N GLY A 105 -1.90 -3.28 1.33
CA GLY A 105 -1.41 -2.10 0.63
C GLY A 105 -1.25 -0.92 1.57
N ALA A 106 -0.25 -0.09 1.32
CA ALA A 106 -0.02 1.13 2.06
C ALA A 106 0.30 2.27 1.09
N ALA A 107 -0.40 3.39 1.21
CA ALA A 107 -0.02 4.61 0.51
C ALA A 107 1.20 5.26 1.18
N TYR A 108 1.96 6.05 0.43
CA TYR A 108 3.05 6.83 1.03
C TYR A 108 2.52 7.99 1.90
N GLU A 109 3.32 8.36 2.91
CA GLU A 109 3.09 9.53 3.76
C GLU A 109 3.18 10.83 2.98
#